data_AF-A0A1H8B3G7-F1
#
_entry.id   AF-A0A1H8B3G7-F1
#
_cell.length_a   1.000
_cell.length_b   1.000
_cell.length_c   1.000
_cell.angle_alpha   90.00
_cell.angle_beta   90.00
_cell.angle_gamma   90.00
#
_symmetry.space_group_name_H-M   'P 1'
#
loop_
_entity.id
_entity.type
_entity.pdbx_description
1 polymer ?
#
loop_
_entity_poly.entity_id
_entity_poly.type
_entity_poly.pdbx_seq_one_letter_code
_entity_poly.pdbx_strand_id
1 'polypeptide(L)'
;MPTPFSFSNTIATGFTGSITVDALIYGFRWENSVISYSFPGVQSVWSTNPFTGYDPGDEPWSLSYAPLSLSNRSDFEAALQQWQNVADIKFEPINETQNTVGDIRIAYSQVPALSSAEAWAYLPAQGVWGGDIWVNKSSVSASREWTPGNYSFLTILHEIGHALGLTHPFDDPAFPTADNTMSSTIMSYSALPGNQESVFDYYPTTPMPLDIMAIQHMYGANTDFQKDNSTILFTDDKTYHETIFDTGGIDTITYTGSQHTIIQLTAGSGSYIGNAVHAISDNEHIAVPNIWIAYDTVIENAAGGINDDEIYGNPFDNILSGNAGNDILTGLEGDDTFLGGTGIDEVVFTDKLTDYLLNKTADGFTITHQTGTDGKDILLEIERLKFTDKGLALDIDGHAGRIAKLVSITFGADTVSNPDLIRVGLSLIDNGASNEELAFTALTALGISSHDQLVSLLWHNLYGFDPTPDEKQPYVTLLDSQQLSAADLTILAASTPLNDENIDLVGLMQSGLTFSL
;
A
#
# COMPACT_ATOMS: atom_id res chain seq x y z
N MET A 1 -1.99 -8.96 41.87
CA MET A 1 -1.05 -10.02 41.45
C MET A 1 -1.69 -11.35 41.76
N PRO A 2 -1.96 -12.16 40.74
CA PRO A 2 -2.53 -13.48 40.93
C PRO A 2 -1.52 -14.42 41.61
N THR A 3 -2.06 -15.53 42.11
CA THR A 3 -1.28 -16.64 42.66
C THR A 3 -1.70 -17.89 41.93
N PRO A 4 -0.99 -19.03 42.08
CA PRO A 4 -1.47 -20.28 41.50
C PRO A 4 -2.89 -20.66 41.93
N PHE A 5 -3.45 -20.05 42.98
CA PHE A 5 -4.76 -20.35 43.56
C PHE A 5 -5.72 -19.15 43.60
N SER A 6 -5.36 -18.01 43.00
CA SER A 6 -6.22 -16.82 42.93
C SER A 6 -5.98 -16.06 41.63
N PHE A 7 -7.04 -15.52 41.04
CA PHE A 7 -7.01 -14.84 39.75
C PHE A 7 -7.15 -13.32 39.89
N SER A 8 -6.83 -12.60 38.82
CA SER A 8 -7.15 -11.19 38.67
C SER A 8 -8.57 -11.00 38.17
N ASN A 9 -9.17 -9.85 38.49
CA ASN A 9 -10.54 -9.56 38.10
C ASN A 9 -10.65 -9.29 36.59
N THR A 10 -11.84 -9.62 36.07
CA THR A 10 -12.28 -9.24 34.72
C THR A 10 -13.51 -8.35 34.82
N ILE A 11 -13.71 -7.53 33.78
CA ILE A 11 -14.91 -6.71 33.61
C ILE A 11 -15.52 -7.00 32.24
N ALA A 12 -16.84 -6.77 32.14
CA ALA A 12 -17.54 -6.90 30.87
C ALA A 12 -17.17 -5.76 29.92
N THR A 13 -17.03 -6.08 28.64
CA THR A 13 -16.88 -5.12 27.54
C THR A 13 -18.17 -5.11 26.73
N GLY A 14 -18.69 -3.92 26.42
CA GLY A 14 -19.83 -3.79 25.51
C GLY A 14 -19.44 -4.09 24.07
N PHE A 15 -20.42 -4.37 23.21
CA PHE A 15 -20.22 -4.48 21.77
C PHE A 15 -20.22 -3.11 21.09
N THR A 16 -19.51 -2.99 19.98
CA THR A 16 -19.39 -1.80 19.12
C THR A 16 -20.62 -1.56 18.26
N GLY A 17 -21.35 -2.63 17.90
CA GLY A 17 -22.39 -2.61 16.88
C GLY A 17 -21.88 -2.91 15.46
N SER A 18 -20.57 -3.09 15.27
CA SER A 18 -19.97 -3.56 14.03
C SER A 18 -19.86 -5.09 14.05
N ILE A 19 -20.45 -5.76 13.06
CA ILE A 19 -20.45 -7.24 12.98
C ILE A 19 -19.02 -7.79 12.92
N THR A 20 -18.11 -7.14 12.19
CA THR A 20 -16.73 -7.61 12.05
C THR A 20 -15.92 -7.47 13.33
N VAL A 21 -16.12 -6.39 14.09
CA VAL A 21 -15.40 -6.16 15.35
C VAL A 21 -16.01 -6.96 16.50
N ASP A 22 -17.35 -7.03 16.57
CA ASP A 22 -18.05 -7.68 17.67
C ASP A 22 -17.82 -9.21 17.68
N ALA A 23 -17.67 -9.84 16.51
CA ALA A 23 -17.33 -11.25 16.39
C ALA A 23 -15.95 -11.61 16.99
N LEU A 24 -15.05 -10.63 17.10
CA LEU A 24 -13.73 -10.81 17.69
C LEU A 24 -13.73 -10.56 19.21
N ILE A 25 -14.83 -10.13 19.82
CA ILE A 25 -14.87 -9.76 21.23
C ILE A 25 -15.59 -10.85 22.04
N TYR A 26 -14.86 -11.52 22.95
CA TYR A 26 -15.46 -12.49 23.87
C TYR A 26 -16.55 -11.90 24.78
N GLY A 27 -16.43 -10.60 25.10
CA GLY A 27 -17.33 -9.86 25.99
C GLY A 27 -16.77 -9.61 27.40
N PHE A 28 -15.57 -10.11 27.70
CA PHE A 28 -14.83 -9.81 28.94
C PHE A 28 -13.38 -9.46 28.64
N ARG A 29 -12.81 -8.62 29.52
CA ARG A 29 -11.39 -8.23 29.49
C ARG A 29 -10.81 -8.17 30.89
N TRP A 30 -9.49 -8.07 31.02
CA TRP A 30 -8.84 -7.77 32.29
C TRP A 30 -9.31 -6.42 32.85
N GLU A 31 -9.62 -6.35 34.15
CA GLU A 31 -10.06 -5.10 34.80
C GLU A 31 -8.96 -4.03 34.75
N ASN A 32 -7.70 -4.44 34.92
CA ASN A 32 -6.55 -3.56 34.90
C ASN A 32 -5.85 -3.63 33.53
N SER A 33 -5.48 -2.47 32.99
CA SER A 33 -4.65 -2.35 31.78
C SER A 33 -3.19 -2.69 32.03
N VAL A 34 -2.72 -2.69 33.28
CA VAL A 34 -1.42 -3.26 33.64
C VAL A 34 -1.59 -4.77 33.85
N ILE A 35 -1.14 -5.54 32.87
CA ILE A 35 -1.27 -7.00 32.80
C ILE A 35 0.08 -7.62 33.08
N SER A 36 0.17 -8.41 34.14
CA SER A 36 1.40 -9.09 34.50
C SER A 36 1.60 -10.37 33.68
N TYR A 37 2.84 -10.71 33.36
CA TYR A 37 3.16 -11.99 32.74
C TYR A 37 4.32 -12.70 33.44
N SER A 38 4.35 -14.03 33.37
CA SER A 38 5.44 -14.83 33.94
C SER A 38 5.77 -16.06 33.10
N PHE A 39 6.99 -16.57 33.30
CA PHE A 39 7.48 -17.78 32.63
C PHE A 39 7.61 -18.93 33.65
N PRO A 40 6.69 -19.90 33.62
CA PRO A 40 6.75 -21.07 34.48
C PRO A 40 8.10 -21.80 34.38
N GLY A 41 8.70 -22.09 35.54
CA GLY A 41 9.89 -22.93 35.69
C GLY A 41 9.53 -24.38 35.99
N VAL A 42 10.53 -25.26 36.09
CA VAL A 42 10.33 -26.70 36.37
C VAL A 42 9.65 -27.02 37.70
N GLN A 43 9.61 -26.06 38.63
CA GLN A 43 8.98 -26.17 39.96
C GLN A 43 7.77 -25.25 40.11
N SER A 44 7.27 -24.70 39.00
CA SER A 44 6.08 -23.85 39.03
C SER A 44 4.86 -24.61 39.51
N VAL A 45 4.06 -23.92 40.31
CA VAL A 45 2.84 -24.45 40.89
C VAL A 45 1.67 -24.05 40.00
N TRP A 46 0.73 -24.98 39.83
CA TRP A 46 -0.51 -24.77 39.11
C TRP A 46 -1.66 -25.34 39.95
N SER A 47 -2.83 -24.70 39.92
CA SER A 47 -3.98 -25.19 40.68
C SER A 47 -4.52 -26.50 40.09
N THR A 48 -4.59 -27.52 40.94
CA THR A 48 -5.34 -28.76 40.68
C THR A 48 -6.70 -28.73 41.40
N ASN A 49 -7.28 -27.54 41.62
CA ASN A 49 -8.65 -27.44 42.09
C ASN A 49 -9.60 -27.52 40.89
N PRO A 50 -10.48 -28.54 40.78
CA PRO A 50 -11.36 -28.69 39.62
C PRO A 50 -12.47 -27.63 39.51
N PHE A 51 -12.65 -26.76 40.50
CA PHE A 51 -13.71 -25.74 40.51
C PHE A 51 -13.22 -24.32 40.25
N THR A 52 -11.96 -24.04 40.58
CA THR A 52 -11.35 -22.70 40.46
C THR A 52 -10.01 -22.74 39.73
N GLY A 53 -9.51 -23.94 39.48
CA GLY A 53 -8.33 -24.30 38.71
C GLY A 53 -8.72 -24.96 37.41
N TYR A 54 -7.83 -25.79 36.93
CA TYR A 54 -7.97 -26.44 35.64
C TYR A 54 -8.90 -27.66 35.70
N ASP A 55 -9.53 -27.98 34.58
CA ASP A 55 -10.39 -29.15 34.45
C ASP A 55 -9.57 -30.45 34.60
N PRO A 56 -10.04 -31.44 35.40
CA PRO A 56 -9.32 -32.70 35.57
C PRO A 56 -9.14 -33.47 34.26
N GLY A 57 -7.88 -33.64 33.85
CA GLY A 57 -7.52 -34.32 32.60
C GLY A 57 -6.82 -33.39 31.60
N ASP A 58 -6.97 -32.08 31.78
CA ASP A 58 -6.28 -31.04 31.02
C ASP A 58 -4.98 -30.63 31.71
N GLU A 59 -4.20 -29.72 31.12
CA GLU A 59 -3.08 -29.07 31.79
C GLU A 59 -3.57 -28.46 33.12
N PRO A 60 -2.81 -28.50 34.23
CA PRO A 60 -1.48 -29.03 34.45
C PRO A 60 -1.53 -30.48 34.99
N TRP A 61 -2.65 -31.17 34.92
CA TRP A 61 -2.91 -32.40 35.71
C TRP A 61 -1.99 -33.57 35.34
N SER A 62 -1.30 -33.50 34.20
CA SER A 62 -0.10 -34.28 33.90
C SER A 62 1.17 -33.46 34.12
N LEU A 63 2.23 -34.12 34.62
CA LEU A 63 3.58 -33.54 34.82
C LEU A 63 4.31 -33.12 33.51
N SER A 64 3.57 -32.86 32.44
CA SER A 64 4.02 -32.80 31.06
C SER A 64 4.38 -31.40 30.55
N TYR A 65 4.31 -30.36 31.39
CA TYR A 65 4.70 -29.03 30.93
C TYR A 65 6.22 -28.84 30.91
N ALA A 66 6.70 -27.97 30.03
CA ALA A 66 8.11 -27.59 29.98
C ALA A 66 8.28 -26.07 29.89
N PRO A 67 9.30 -25.49 30.57
CA PRO A 67 9.60 -24.06 30.45
C PRO A 67 10.00 -23.66 29.02
N LEU A 68 9.71 -22.41 28.65
CA LEU A 68 10.26 -21.80 27.43
C LEU A 68 11.79 -21.63 27.53
N SER A 69 12.47 -21.77 26.39
CA SER A 69 13.86 -21.37 26.20
C SER A 69 14.03 -19.87 26.41
N LEU A 70 15.27 -19.40 26.62
CA LEU A 70 15.53 -17.96 26.75
C LEU A 70 15.22 -17.18 25.46
N SER A 71 15.45 -17.77 24.29
CA SER A 71 15.10 -17.15 22.99
C SER A 71 13.59 -16.92 22.89
N ASN A 72 12.80 -17.96 23.14
CA ASN A 72 11.35 -17.88 22.98
C ASN A 72 10.68 -16.99 24.03
N ARG A 73 11.31 -16.78 25.19
CA ARG A 73 10.87 -15.74 26.13
C ARG A 73 11.05 -14.34 25.54
N SER A 74 12.20 -14.08 24.93
CA SER A 74 12.47 -12.80 24.25
C SER A 74 11.50 -12.57 23.09
N ASP A 75 11.20 -13.62 22.31
CA ASP A 75 10.27 -13.52 21.18
C ASP A 75 8.82 -13.35 21.66
N PHE A 76 8.42 -14.00 22.76
CA PHE A 76 7.13 -13.77 23.41
C PHE A 76 6.98 -12.31 23.86
N GLU A 77 8.02 -11.74 24.47
CA GLU A 77 8.04 -10.33 24.87
C GLU A 77 7.94 -9.39 23.66
N ALA A 78 8.57 -9.75 22.53
CA ALA A 78 8.41 -9.01 21.28
C ALA A 78 6.97 -9.07 20.74
N ALA A 79 6.28 -10.20 20.87
CA ALA A 79 4.87 -10.34 20.50
C ALA A 79 3.93 -9.57 21.45
N LEU A 80 4.19 -9.58 22.76
CA LEU A 80 3.48 -8.74 23.73
C LEU A 80 3.62 -7.26 23.38
N GLN A 81 4.82 -6.84 22.97
CA GLN A 81 5.08 -5.45 22.58
C GLN A 81 4.21 -5.01 21.40
N GLN A 82 3.90 -5.90 20.44
CA GLN A 82 3.02 -5.54 19.30
C GLN A 82 1.60 -5.18 19.75
N TRP A 83 1.06 -5.89 20.73
CA TRP A 83 -0.24 -5.55 21.33
C TRP A 83 -0.19 -4.25 22.16
N GLN A 84 0.89 -4.05 22.92
CA GLN A 84 1.11 -2.82 23.69
C GLN A 84 1.35 -1.59 22.79
N ASN A 85 1.86 -1.76 21.57
CA ASN A 85 2.01 -0.65 20.62
C ASN A 85 0.66 -0.04 20.25
N VAL A 86 -0.38 -0.86 20.12
CA VAL A 86 -1.67 -0.44 19.55
C VAL A 86 -2.76 -0.15 20.60
N ALA A 87 -2.63 -0.67 21.82
CA ALA A 87 -3.64 -0.54 22.88
C ALA A 87 -3.08 0.09 24.16
N ASP A 88 -3.93 0.72 24.97
CA ASP A 88 -3.62 1.21 26.33
C ASP A 88 -3.52 0.04 27.32
N ILE A 89 -2.52 -0.80 27.07
CA ILE A 89 -2.14 -1.97 27.87
C ILE A 89 -0.66 -1.82 28.21
N LYS A 90 -0.29 -2.23 29.42
CA LYS A 90 1.11 -2.34 29.82
C LYS A 90 1.41 -3.74 30.32
N PHE A 91 2.33 -4.43 29.66
CA PHE A 91 2.80 -5.73 30.12
C PHE A 91 3.92 -5.58 31.15
N GLU A 92 3.77 -6.22 32.31
CA GLU A 92 4.77 -6.21 33.38
C GLU A 92 5.30 -7.61 33.67
N PRO A 93 6.60 -7.89 33.43
CA PRO A 93 7.17 -9.18 33.79
C PRO A 93 7.22 -9.33 35.30
N ILE A 94 6.87 -10.53 35.79
CA ILE A 94 7.11 -10.88 37.18
C ILE A 94 7.87 -12.20 37.31
N ASN A 95 8.73 -12.25 38.33
CA ASN A 95 9.41 -13.47 38.71
C ASN A 95 8.43 -14.41 39.41
N GLU A 96 8.14 -15.52 38.76
CA GLU A 96 7.21 -16.51 39.31
C GLU A 96 7.75 -17.13 40.60
N THR A 97 6.87 -17.29 41.59
CA THR A 97 7.15 -17.98 42.85
C THR A 97 6.00 -18.94 43.18
N GLN A 98 6.13 -19.72 44.25
CA GLN A 98 5.04 -20.61 44.71
C GLN A 98 3.74 -19.86 45.06
N ASN A 99 3.80 -18.54 45.29
CA ASN A 99 2.66 -17.73 45.72
C ASN A 99 2.43 -16.51 44.82
N THR A 100 3.08 -16.42 43.66
CA THR A 100 2.95 -15.26 42.76
C THR A 100 3.20 -15.71 41.34
N VAL A 101 2.23 -15.48 40.46
CA VAL A 101 2.26 -15.79 39.03
C VAL A 101 1.75 -14.58 38.24
N GLY A 102 2.05 -14.51 36.95
CA GLY A 102 1.47 -13.51 36.04
C GLY A 102 -0.01 -13.75 35.78
N ASP A 103 -0.70 -12.72 35.29
CA ASP A 103 -2.04 -12.84 34.70
C ASP A 103 -2.00 -13.68 33.41
N ILE A 104 -0.89 -13.59 32.68
CA ILE A 104 -0.58 -14.45 31.53
C ILE A 104 0.64 -15.30 31.86
N ARG A 105 0.51 -16.62 31.74
CA ARG A 105 1.65 -17.56 31.85
C ARG A 105 1.74 -18.36 30.57
N ILE A 106 2.95 -18.54 30.06
CA ILE A 106 3.18 -19.32 28.84
C ILE A 106 4.13 -20.48 29.08
N ALA A 107 3.72 -21.69 28.70
CA ALA A 107 4.53 -22.90 28.83
C ALA A 107 4.27 -23.90 27.69
N TYR A 108 5.21 -24.82 27.46
CA TYR A 108 4.95 -25.96 26.60
C TYR A 108 4.11 -27.01 27.29
N SER A 109 3.25 -27.71 26.56
CA SER A 109 2.50 -28.89 27.03
C SER A 109 2.76 -30.12 26.15
N GLN A 110 2.63 -31.32 26.73
CA GLN A 110 2.63 -32.61 26.01
C GLN A 110 1.33 -33.39 26.24
N VAL A 111 0.25 -32.72 26.65
CA VAL A 111 -1.04 -33.39 26.88
C VAL A 111 -1.60 -33.89 25.54
N PRO A 112 -2.14 -35.12 25.48
CA PRO A 112 -2.71 -35.69 24.25
C PRO A 112 -3.84 -34.86 23.62
N ALA A 113 -4.56 -34.07 24.41
CA ALA A 113 -5.62 -33.16 23.97
C ALA A 113 -5.13 -32.12 22.94
N LEU A 114 -3.85 -31.74 22.99
CA LEU A 114 -3.23 -30.83 22.03
C LEU A 114 -2.68 -31.52 20.78
N SER A 115 -2.81 -32.85 20.63
CA SER A 115 -2.10 -33.61 19.57
C SER A 115 -2.37 -33.14 18.13
N SER A 116 -3.42 -32.35 17.88
CA SER A 116 -3.71 -31.73 16.58
C SER A 116 -3.65 -30.19 16.55
N ALA A 117 -3.38 -29.52 17.67
CA ALA A 117 -3.34 -28.05 17.77
C ALA A 117 -1.89 -27.53 17.88
N GLU A 118 -1.65 -26.30 17.41
CA GLU A 118 -0.32 -25.66 17.48
C GLU A 118 -0.05 -25.06 18.86
N ALA A 119 -1.05 -24.37 19.41
CA ALA A 119 -1.11 -23.83 20.77
C ALA A 119 -2.58 -23.66 21.19
N TRP A 120 -2.79 -23.25 22.44
CA TRP A 120 -4.08 -22.90 22.99
C TRP A 120 -3.91 -21.84 24.08
N ALA A 121 -4.80 -20.85 24.12
CA ALA A 121 -4.86 -19.86 25.17
C ALA A 121 -6.23 -19.83 25.83
N TYR A 122 -6.22 -19.57 27.13
CA TYR A 122 -7.44 -19.26 27.85
C TYR A 122 -7.76 -17.78 27.80
N LEU A 123 -9.01 -17.45 27.51
CA LEU A 123 -9.55 -16.08 27.55
C LEU A 123 -9.47 -15.50 28.99
N PRO A 124 -9.53 -14.17 29.16
CA PRO A 124 -9.63 -13.54 30.47
C PRO A 124 -10.83 -14.09 31.25
N ALA A 125 -10.57 -14.62 32.45
CA ALA A 125 -11.60 -15.27 33.25
C ALA A 125 -11.38 -15.07 34.76
N GLN A 126 -12.47 -15.21 35.52
CA GLN A 126 -12.43 -15.29 36.98
C GLN A 126 -12.05 -16.71 37.45
N GLY A 127 -10.95 -17.23 36.92
CA GLY A 127 -10.39 -18.54 37.20
C GLY A 127 -8.87 -18.47 37.07
N VAL A 128 -8.14 -19.29 37.82
CA VAL A 128 -6.66 -19.21 37.86
C VAL A 128 -5.97 -19.68 36.57
N TRP A 129 -6.75 -20.20 35.62
CA TRP A 129 -6.33 -20.56 34.27
C TRP A 129 -6.47 -19.40 33.28
N GLY A 130 -7.22 -18.35 33.64
CA GLY A 130 -7.51 -17.24 32.72
C GLY A 130 -6.23 -16.57 32.25
N GLY A 131 -6.07 -16.39 30.95
CA GLY A 131 -4.87 -15.82 30.33
C GLY A 131 -3.73 -16.80 30.10
N ASP A 132 -3.76 -18.03 30.63
CA ASP A 132 -2.66 -18.97 30.46
C ASP A 132 -2.59 -19.50 29.02
N ILE A 133 -1.37 -19.62 28.49
CA ILE A 133 -1.05 -20.04 27.12
C ILE A 133 -0.23 -21.33 27.16
N TRP A 134 -0.69 -22.31 26.39
CA TRP A 134 -0.10 -23.63 26.26
C TRP A 134 0.34 -23.89 24.83
N VAL A 135 1.65 -24.00 24.60
CA VAL A 135 2.19 -24.35 23.28
C VAL A 135 2.38 -25.86 23.19
N ASN A 136 1.82 -26.50 22.16
CA ASN A 136 1.98 -27.94 21.99
C ASN A 136 3.43 -28.27 21.66
N LYS A 137 4.11 -29.01 22.53
CA LYS A 137 5.54 -29.35 22.37
C LYS A 137 5.85 -30.22 21.15
N SER A 138 4.84 -30.85 20.54
CA SER A 138 4.98 -31.63 19.32
C SER A 138 4.65 -30.84 18.05
N SER A 139 4.23 -29.59 18.16
CA SER A 139 3.79 -28.77 17.03
C SER A 139 4.95 -28.12 16.26
N VAL A 140 4.62 -27.53 15.11
CA VAL A 140 5.57 -26.73 14.34
C VAL A 140 6.01 -25.52 15.18
N SER A 141 5.08 -24.90 15.89
CA SER A 141 5.32 -23.73 16.73
C SER A 141 6.21 -24.01 17.93
N ALA A 142 6.25 -25.22 18.46
CA ALA A 142 7.23 -25.57 19.49
C ALA A 142 8.63 -25.92 18.94
N SER A 143 8.74 -26.29 17.67
CA SER A 143 9.97 -26.81 17.07
C SER A 143 10.71 -25.83 16.16
N ARG A 144 10.09 -24.70 15.81
CA ARG A 144 10.68 -23.61 15.03
C ARG A 144 10.86 -22.34 15.86
N GLU A 145 11.74 -21.46 15.38
CA GLU A 145 12.00 -20.16 16.00
C GLU A 145 10.80 -19.22 15.84
N TRP A 146 10.53 -18.42 16.88
CA TRP A 146 9.42 -17.46 16.93
C TRP A 146 9.86 -16.11 16.33
N THR A 147 10.49 -16.14 15.17
CA THR A 147 10.92 -14.92 14.48
C THR A 147 9.76 -14.33 13.64
N PRO A 148 9.61 -13.00 13.56
CA PRO A 148 8.62 -12.33 12.71
C PRO A 148 8.62 -12.87 11.27
N GLY A 149 7.44 -13.08 10.70
CA GLY A 149 7.23 -13.65 9.37
C GLY A 149 7.02 -15.17 9.38
N ASN A 150 7.44 -15.86 10.44
CA ASN A 150 7.18 -17.28 10.60
C ASN A 150 5.79 -17.54 11.18
N TYR A 151 5.19 -18.64 10.78
CA TYR A 151 3.94 -19.16 11.34
C TYR A 151 3.97 -19.30 12.89
N SER A 152 5.13 -19.65 13.45
CA SER A 152 5.30 -19.80 14.89
C SER A 152 5.20 -18.47 15.64
N PHE A 153 5.70 -17.37 15.06
CA PHE A 153 5.52 -16.04 15.64
C PHE A 153 4.05 -15.60 15.59
N LEU A 154 3.40 -15.81 14.44
CA LEU A 154 1.96 -15.54 14.29
C LEU A 154 1.13 -16.31 15.34
N THR A 155 1.43 -17.60 15.54
CA THR A 155 0.74 -18.43 16.53
C THR A 155 0.83 -17.80 17.91
N ILE A 156 2.01 -17.34 18.34
CA ILE A 156 2.18 -16.71 19.65
C ILE A 156 1.47 -15.36 19.73
N LEU A 157 1.54 -14.55 18.68
CA LEU A 157 0.83 -13.29 18.60
C LEU A 157 -0.70 -13.48 18.71
N HIS A 158 -1.22 -14.52 18.05
CA HIS A 158 -2.62 -14.96 18.09
C HIS A 158 -3.05 -15.43 19.49
N GLU A 159 -2.25 -16.30 20.14
CA GLU A 159 -2.57 -16.77 21.49
C GLU A 159 -2.56 -15.65 22.52
N ILE A 160 -1.71 -14.63 22.36
CA ILE A 160 -1.77 -13.42 23.18
C ILE A 160 -3.11 -12.67 22.95
N GLY A 161 -3.59 -12.59 21.70
CA GLY A 161 -4.91 -12.03 21.38
C GLY A 161 -6.03 -12.71 22.16
N HIS A 162 -6.04 -14.04 22.21
CA HIS A 162 -6.95 -14.79 23.08
C HIS A 162 -6.76 -14.47 24.56
N ALA A 163 -5.52 -14.46 25.08
CA ALA A 163 -5.25 -14.13 26.48
C ALA A 163 -5.66 -12.69 26.86
N LEU A 164 -5.85 -11.81 25.86
CA LEU A 164 -6.41 -10.47 26.01
C LEU A 164 -7.93 -10.41 25.84
N GLY A 165 -8.55 -11.46 25.30
CA GLY A 165 -10.00 -11.64 25.19
C GLY A 165 -10.57 -11.56 23.78
N LEU A 166 -9.72 -11.71 22.76
CA LEU A 166 -10.17 -11.83 21.38
C LEU A 166 -10.62 -13.27 21.05
N THR A 167 -11.59 -13.41 20.15
CA THR A 167 -12.13 -14.70 19.68
C THR A 167 -11.88 -14.91 18.19
N HIS A 168 -12.06 -16.14 17.72
CA HIS A 168 -11.98 -16.42 16.30
C HIS A 168 -13.16 -15.79 15.54
N PRO A 169 -12.94 -15.22 14.35
CA PRO A 169 -14.02 -14.61 13.58
C PRO A 169 -15.06 -15.63 13.11
N PHE A 170 -14.66 -16.88 12.88
CA PHE A 170 -15.54 -17.95 12.38
C PHE A 170 -16.42 -18.60 13.45
N ASP A 171 -16.25 -18.25 14.73
CA ASP A 171 -17.17 -18.65 15.79
C ASP A 171 -18.50 -17.89 15.71
N ASP A 172 -18.51 -16.72 15.07
CA ASP A 172 -19.72 -15.99 14.72
C ASP A 172 -20.13 -16.24 13.26
N PRO A 173 -21.26 -16.92 12.98
CA PRO A 173 -21.72 -17.17 11.63
C PRO A 173 -22.12 -15.90 10.85
N ALA A 174 -22.23 -14.75 11.51
CA ALA A 174 -22.50 -13.46 10.87
C ALA A 174 -21.23 -12.79 10.32
N PHE A 175 -20.04 -13.25 10.70
CA PHE A 175 -18.79 -12.65 10.24
C PHE A 175 -18.64 -12.79 8.70
N PRO A 176 -18.35 -11.70 7.97
CA PRO A 176 -18.24 -11.75 6.51
C PRO A 176 -17.09 -12.65 6.05
N THR A 177 -17.39 -13.59 5.13
CA THR A 177 -16.35 -14.48 4.56
C THR A 177 -15.23 -13.71 3.86
N ALA A 178 -15.55 -12.56 3.24
CA ALA A 178 -14.57 -11.70 2.57
C ALA A 178 -13.48 -11.19 3.52
N ASP A 179 -13.84 -10.89 4.76
CA ASP A 179 -12.95 -10.35 5.79
C ASP A 179 -12.31 -11.47 6.62
N ASN A 180 -12.67 -12.74 6.39
CA ASN A 180 -12.15 -13.87 7.16
C ASN A 180 -10.81 -14.30 6.58
N THR A 181 -9.82 -13.43 6.79
CA THR A 181 -8.43 -13.64 6.42
C THR A 181 -7.49 -13.20 7.54
N MET A 182 -6.33 -13.84 7.62
CA MET A 182 -5.24 -13.46 8.49
C MET A 182 -4.69 -12.06 8.19
N SER A 183 -4.94 -11.50 7.00
CA SER A 183 -4.60 -10.10 6.67
C SER A 183 -5.61 -9.08 7.23
N SER A 184 -6.82 -9.52 7.58
CA SER A 184 -7.84 -8.66 8.21
C SER A 184 -7.79 -8.76 9.73
N THR A 185 -7.63 -9.99 10.24
CA THR A 185 -7.46 -10.32 11.67
C THR A 185 -6.59 -11.55 11.80
N ILE A 186 -5.54 -11.49 12.61
CA ILE A 186 -4.71 -12.66 12.91
C ILE A 186 -5.47 -13.76 13.65
N MET A 187 -6.66 -13.45 14.18
CA MET A 187 -7.55 -14.44 14.79
C MET A 187 -8.18 -15.38 13.75
N SER A 188 -8.12 -15.07 12.45
CA SER A 188 -8.50 -16.00 11.38
C SER A 188 -7.49 -17.13 11.19
N TYR A 189 -7.92 -18.23 10.59
CA TYR A 189 -7.07 -19.35 10.17
C TYR A 189 -6.78 -19.34 8.66
N SER A 190 -7.26 -18.33 7.93
CA SER A 190 -7.30 -18.38 6.47
C SER A 190 -6.39 -17.33 5.85
N ALA A 191 -5.48 -17.71 4.93
CA ALA A 191 -4.74 -16.73 4.13
C ALA A 191 -5.61 -16.11 3.01
N LEU A 192 -6.52 -16.91 2.45
CA LEU A 192 -7.55 -16.51 1.48
C LEU A 192 -8.93 -16.45 2.14
N PRO A 193 -9.87 -15.59 1.67
CA PRO A 193 -11.19 -15.41 2.28
C PRO A 193 -11.92 -16.71 2.65
N GLY A 194 -12.00 -17.01 3.94
CA GLY A 194 -12.69 -18.16 4.52
C GLY A 194 -12.09 -19.54 4.24
N ASN A 195 -10.94 -19.64 3.58
CA ASN A 195 -10.29 -20.91 3.27
C ASN A 195 -9.23 -21.27 4.31
N GLN A 196 -9.60 -22.10 5.30
CA GLN A 196 -8.70 -22.51 6.38
C GLN A 196 -7.56 -23.46 5.96
N GLU A 197 -7.59 -23.98 4.72
CA GLU A 197 -6.48 -24.77 4.18
C GLU A 197 -5.41 -23.89 3.50
N SER A 198 -5.65 -22.59 3.42
CA SER A 198 -4.73 -21.64 2.79
C SER A 198 -3.73 -21.05 3.78
N VAL A 199 -2.49 -20.88 3.33
CA VAL A 199 -1.35 -20.42 4.14
C VAL A 199 -0.60 -19.26 3.49
N PHE A 200 0.16 -18.49 4.26
CA PHE A 200 1.09 -17.51 3.70
C PHE A 200 2.51 -18.09 3.56
N ASP A 201 3.26 -17.58 2.58
CA ASP A 201 4.72 -17.75 2.52
C ASP A 201 5.46 -16.83 3.52
N TYR A 202 4.84 -15.72 3.92
CA TYR A 202 5.28 -14.82 4.98
C TYR A 202 4.08 -14.31 5.81
N TYR A 203 4.06 -14.65 7.10
CA TYR A 203 2.90 -14.40 7.97
C TYR A 203 2.92 -13.00 8.62
N PRO A 204 1.74 -12.49 9.04
CA PRO A 204 1.64 -11.22 9.76
C PRO A 204 2.59 -11.11 10.95
N THR A 205 3.19 -9.93 11.12
CA THR A 205 4.15 -9.60 12.18
C THR A 205 3.57 -8.67 13.26
N THR A 206 2.35 -8.16 13.06
CA THR A 206 1.62 -7.29 13.97
C THR A 206 0.16 -7.74 14.08
N PRO A 207 -0.60 -7.26 15.08
CA PRO A 207 -2.06 -7.24 14.99
C PRO A 207 -2.48 -6.59 13.67
N MET A 208 -3.50 -7.14 13.02
CA MET A 208 -4.05 -6.66 11.75
C MET A 208 -5.24 -5.71 11.99
N PRO A 209 -5.78 -5.01 10.97
CA PRO A 209 -6.66 -3.86 11.21
C PRO A 209 -7.86 -4.13 12.12
N LEU A 210 -8.53 -5.29 11.99
CA LEU A 210 -9.67 -5.64 12.86
C LEU A 210 -9.24 -6.05 14.27
N ASP A 211 -8.03 -6.62 14.42
CA ASP A 211 -7.47 -6.92 15.74
C ASP A 211 -7.24 -5.63 16.52
N ILE A 212 -6.69 -4.61 15.85
CA ILE A 212 -6.42 -3.28 16.41
C ILE A 212 -7.74 -2.63 16.84
N MET A 213 -8.76 -2.60 15.96
CA MET A 213 -10.07 -2.06 16.33
C MET A 213 -10.67 -2.76 17.56
N ALA A 214 -10.64 -4.09 17.58
CA ALA A 214 -11.22 -4.88 18.67
C ALA A 214 -10.48 -4.63 20.00
N ILE A 215 -9.15 -4.66 19.99
CA ILE A 215 -8.37 -4.48 21.21
C ILE A 215 -8.44 -3.04 21.74
N GLN A 216 -8.47 -2.04 20.86
CA GLN A 216 -8.62 -0.63 21.23
C GLN A 216 -10.01 -0.35 21.80
N HIS A 217 -11.06 -0.99 21.27
CA HIS A 217 -12.39 -0.89 21.88
C HIS A 217 -12.42 -1.52 23.27
N MET A 218 -11.71 -2.63 23.48
CA MET A 218 -11.63 -3.28 24.79
C MET A 218 -10.82 -2.46 25.80
N TYR A 219 -9.60 -2.05 25.45
CA TYR A 219 -8.63 -1.50 26.40
C TYR A 219 -8.35 -0.01 26.25
N GLY A 220 -8.83 0.62 25.18
CA GLY A 220 -8.42 1.97 24.75
C GLY A 220 -7.26 1.90 23.75
N ALA A 221 -7.14 2.92 22.90
CA ALA A 221 -5.99 3.07 22.00
C ALA A 221 -4.77 3.59 22.77
N ASN A 222 -3.58 3.10 22.42
CA ASN A 222 -2.35 3.74 22.83
C ASN A 222 -2.27 5.11 22.12
N THR A 223 -2.03 6.19 22.86
CA THR A 223 -1.97 7.57 22.30
C THR A 223 -0.55 8.15 22.26
N ASP A 224 0.45 7.36 22.64
CA ASP A 224 1.85 7.79 22.74
C ASP A 224 2.76 7.06 21.75
N PHE A 225 2.23 6.12 20.95
CA PHE A 225 3.01 5.34 20.00
C PHE A 225 3.21 6.11 18.69
N GLN A 226 4.47 6.40 18.35
CA GLN A 226 4.88 7.09 17.12
C GLN A 226 4.26 8.48 16.87
N LYS A 227 3.68 9.14 17.88
CA LYS A 227 2.99 10.44 17.81
C LYS A 227 3.73 11.68 17.25
N ASP A 228 5.01 11.54 16.91
CA ASP A 228 5.83 12.60 16.36
C ASP A 228 6.11 12.26 14.89
N ASN A 229 6.25 13.26 14.01
CA ASN A 229 6.52 13.06 12.59
C ASN A 229 7.55 11.97 12.30
N SER A 230 7.16 10.99 11.50
CA SER A 230 7.96 9.80 11.22
C SER A 230 8.13 9.52 9.72
N THR A 231 9.15 8.73 9.41
CA THR A 231 9.34 8.13 8.08
C THR A 231 9.35 6.62 8.23
N ILE A 232 8.37 5.98 7.63
CA ILE A 232 8.18 4.53 7.64
C ILE A 232 8.83 3.97 6.39
N LEU A 233 10.03 3.40 6.55
CA LEU A 233 10.89 2.97 5.46
C LEU A 233 10.68 1.49 5.10
N PHE A 234 10.39 1.23 3.83
CA PHE A 234 10.32 -0.10 3.21
C PHE A 234 11.41 -0.30 2.14
N THR A 235 11.89 -1.54 2.03
CA THR A 235 13.07 -1.91 1.24
C THR A 235 12.98 -3.35 0.73
N ASP A 236 13.69 -3.68 -0.36
CA ASP A 236 13.66 -5.03 -0.96
C ASP A 236 14.51 -6.08 -0.22
N ASP A 237 15.32 -5.68 0.76
CA ASP A 237 16.11 -6.63 1.57
C ASP A 237 15.28 -7.33 2.66
N LYS A 238 14.01 -6.96 2.81
CA LYS A 238 13.06 -7.55 3.77
C LYS A 238 11.72 -7.85 3.13
N THR A 239 10.97 -8.74 3.76
CA THR A 239 9.55 -8.96 3.47
C THR A 239 8.76 -8.44 4.66
N TYR A 240 7.63 -7.80 4.38
CA TYR A 240 6.77 -7.19 5.38
C TYR A 240 5.38 -7.78 5.24
N HIS A 241 4.70 -8.02 6.36
CA HIS A 241 3.27 -8.34 6.41
C HIS A 241 2.71 -7.77 7.71
N GLU A 242 2.27 -6.52 7.69
CA GLU A 242 1.99 -5.77 8.93
C GLU A 242 0.98 -4.66 8.75
N THR A 243 0.50 -4.14 9.89
CA THR A 243 -0.35 -2.95 9.96
C THR A 243 0.40 -1.81 10.64
N ILE A 244 0.42 -0.67 9.97
CA ILE A 244 0.91 0.60 10.49
C ILE A 244 -0.12 1.14 11.48
N PHE A 245 0.34 1.38 12.70
CA PHE A 245 -0.39 2.13 13.70
C PHE A 245 0.43 3.34 14.11
N ASP A 246 -0.16 4.52 13.97
CA ASP A 246 0.42 5.80 14.36
C ASP A 246 -0.66 6.63 15.08
N THR A 247 -0.23 7.48 16.02
CA THR A 247 -1.12 8.25 16.89
C THR A 247 -1.04 9.76 16.63
N GLY A 248 -0.20 10.20 15.70
CA GLY A 248 -0.17 11.56 15.19
C GLY A 248 1.21 11.97 14.71
N GLY A 249 1.29 13.17 14.15
CA GLY A 249 2.49 13.62 13.47
C GLY A 249 2.14 14.04 12.05
N ILE A 250 3.17 14.16 11.22
CA ILE A 250 3.05 14.18 9.77
C ILE A 250 3.99 13.08 9.30
N ASP A 251 3.41 12.01 8.79
CA ASP A 251 4.08 10.74 8.57
C ASP A 251 4.23 10.46 7.08
N THR A 252 5.29 9.75 6.73
CA THR A 252 5.63 9.44 5.34
C THR A 252 5.95 7.97 5.19
N ILE A 253 5.19 7.25 4.36
CA ILE A 253 5.62 5.95 3.82
C ILE A 253 6.67 6.22 2.75
N THR A 254 7.85 5.61 2.87
CA THR A 254 8.92 5.71 1.87
C THR A 254 9.37 4.33 1.45
N TYR A 255 9.30 4.04 0.16
CA TYR A 255 9.88 2.85 -0.43
C TYR A 255 11.15 3.22 -1.20
N THR A 256 12.24 2.48 -1.02
CA THR A 256 13.52 2.76 -1.72
C THR A 256 14.01 1.59 -2.57
N GLY A 257 13.12 0.67 -2.92
CA GLY A 257 13.44 -0.50 -3.74
C GLY A 257 13.16 -0.28 -5.22
N SER A 258 13.20 -1.36 -6.00
CA SER A 258 12.98 -1.35 -7.45
C SER A 258 11.88 -2.29 -7.90
N GLN A 259 10.93 -2.62 -7.04
CA GLN A 259 9.72 -3.36 -7.41
C GLN A 259 8.62 -2.35 -7.74
N HIS A 260 7.73 -2.68 -8.67
CA HIS A 260 6.50 -1.92 -8.87
C HIS A 260 5.67 -1.98 -7.58
N THR A 261 5.41 -0.83 -6.96
CA THR A 261 4.68 -0.73 -5.70
C THR A 261 3.31 -0.10 -5.89
N ILE A 262 2.36 -0.51 -5.05
CA ILE A 262 1.06 0.15 -4.93
C ILE A 262 0.94 0.63 -3.49
N ILE A 263 0.97 1.94 -3.25
CA ILE A 263 0.83 2.55 -1.93
C ILE A 263 -0.58 3.13 -1.79
N GLN A 264 -1.28 2.73 -0.74
CA GLN A 264 -2.63 3.18 -0.37
C GLN A 264 -2.57 3.87 1.01
N LEU A 265 -2.81 5.19 1.06
CA LEU A 265 -2.80 5.96 2.31
C LEU A 265 -4.14 5.97 3.05
N THR A 266 -5.20 5.45 2.43
CA THR A 266 -6.52 5.36 3.09
C THR A 266 -6.48 4.32 4.22
N ALA A 267 -6.97 4.71 5.41
CA ALA A 267 -7.03 3.84 6.57
C ALA A 267 -7.85 2.55 6.29
N GLY A 268 -7.36 1.41 6.76
CA GLY A 268 -7.92 0.09 6.49
C GLY A 268 -7.57 -0.50 5.13
N SER A 269 -6.96 0.27 4.21
CA SER A 269 -6.53 -0.24 2.91
C SER A 269 -5.20 -0.97 2.98
N GLY A 270 -5.03 -1.92 2.06
CA GLY A 270 -3.80 -2.70 1.89
C GLY A 270 -2.97 -2.20 0.71
N SER A 271 -1.67 -2.08 0.90
CA SER A 271 -0.64 -1.73 -0.08
C SER A 271 0.18 -2.96 -0.49
N TYR A 272 0.80 -2.89 -1.67
CA TYR A 272 1.76 -3.87 -2.18
C TYR A 272 3.14 -3.21 -2.23
N ILE A 273 3.99 -3.47 -1.22
CA ILE A 273 5.29 -2.79 -1.06
C ILE A 273 6.43 -3.79 -0.92
N GLY A 274 7.44 -3.65 -1.78
CA GLY A 274 8.67 -4.46 -1.78
C GLY A 274 8.43 -5.93 -2.17
N ASN A 275 8.97 -6.85 -1.37
CA ASN A 275 8.82 -8.28 -1.64
C ASN A 275 7.37 -8.72 -1.44
N ALA A 276 6.77 -9.31 -2.49
CA ALA A 276 5.41 -9.81 -2.47
C ALA A 276 5.21 -10.93 -1.43
N VAL A 277 4.06 -10.90 -0.77
CA VAL A 277 3.54 -11.98 0.08
C VAL A 277 2.45 -12.72 -0.69
N HIS A 278 2.48 -14.05 -0.64
CA HIS A 278 1.49 -14.88 -1.33
C HIS A 278 0.66 -15.69 -0.36
N ALA A 279 -0.66 -15.65 -0.56
CA ALA A 279 -1.56 -16.67 -0.04
C ALA A 279 -1.51 -17.90 -0.96
N ILE A 280 -1.43 -19.09 -0.37
CA ILE A 280 -1.20 -20.35 -1.06
C ILE A 280 -2.35 -21.31 -0.75
N SER A 281 -2.98 -21.84 -1.80
CA SER A 281 -3.99 -22.92 -1.71
C SER A 281 -3.90 -23.82 -2.93
N ASP A 282 -3.89 -25.15 -2.75
CA ASP A 282 -3.88 -26.13 -3.85
C ASP A 282 -2.80 -25.92 -4.95
N ASN A 283 -1.64 -25.35 -4.57
CA ASN A 283 -0.51 -24.91 -5.42
C ASN A 283 -0.71 -23.61 -6.21
N GLU A 284 -1.80 -22.89 -5.99
CA GLU A 284 -1.95 -21.51 -6.47
C GLU A 284 -1.26 -20.55 -5.50
N HIS A 285 -0.55 -19.56 -6.02
CA HIS A 285 0.10 -18.48 -5.25
C HIS A 285 -0.53 -17.16 -5.68
N ILE A 286 -1.25 -16.52 -4.76
CA ILE A 286 -1.97 -15.27 -5.00
C ILE A 286 -1.27 -14.17 -4.20
N ALA A 287 -0.71 -13.17 -4.88
CA ALA A 287 -0.14 -12.02 -4.20
C ALA A 287 -1.23 -11.26 -3.43
N VAL A 288 -0.96 -10.94 -2.18
CA VAL A 288 -1.87 -10.21 -1.28
C VAL A 288 -1.25 -8.89 -0.83
N PRO A 289 -2.07 -7.91 -0.41
CA PRO A 289 -1.54 -6.69 0.21
C PRO A 289 -0.78 -7.03 1.49
N ASN A 290 0.38 -6.42 1.66
CA ASN A 290 1.34 -6.80 2.69
C ASN A 290 1.61 -5.67 3.69
N ILE A 291 1.25 -4.42 3.37
CA ILE A 291 1.28 -3.31 4.32
C ILE A 291 -0.13 -2.75 4.46
N TRP A 292 -0.65 -2.66 5.68
CA TRP A 292 -1.97 -2.15 5.98
C TRP A 292 -1.87 -0.90 6.85
N ILE A 293 -2.90 -0.07 6.87
CA ILE A 293 -3.01 1.07 7.81
C ILE A 293 -4.19 0.80 8.76
N ALA A 294 -4.00 0.97 10.06
CA ALA A 294 -5.10 0.80 11.02
C ALA A 294 -6.18 1.88 10.82
N TYR A 295 -7.44 1.57 11.14
CA TYR A 295 -8.60 2.46 10.85
C TYR A 295 -8.55 3.85 11.50
N ASP A 296 -7.86 3.99 12.63
CA ASP A 296 -7.72 5.25 13.36
C ASP A 296 -6.34 5.92 13.14
N THR A 297 -5.56 5.43 12.17
CA THR A 297 -4.27 6.00 11.77
C THR A 297 -4.43 6.88 10.54
N VAL A 298 -3.77 8.04 10.53
CA VAL A 298 -3.60 8.88 9.34
C VAL A 298 -2.13 8.85 8.94
N ILE A 299 -1.85 8.66 7.66
CA ILE A 299 -0.51 8.80 7.07
C ILE A 299 -0.66 9.83 5.95
N GLU A 300 0.06 10.94 6.04
CA GLU A 300 -0.15 12.09 5.16
C GLU A 300 0.64 11.98 3.86
N ASN A 301 1.74 11.23 3.80
CA ASN A 301 2.66 11.31 2.67
C ASN A 301 3.14 9.93 2.20
N ALA A 302 3.47 9.85 0.92
CA ALA A 302 4.03 8.65 0.30
C ALA A 302 5.14 9.00 -0.70
N ALA A 303 6.15 8.15 -0.76
CA ALA A 303 7.20 8.17 -1.76
C ALA A 303 7.46 6.78 -2.33
N GLY A 304 7.33 6.65 -3.67
CA GLY A 304 7.62 5.46 -4.45
C GLY A 304 9.13 5.15 -4.54
N GLY A 305 9.45 4.03 -5.19
CA GLY A 305 10.79 3.53 -5.46
C GLY A 305 11.42 4.18 -6.70
N ILE A 306 12.11 3.35 -7.49
CA ILE A 306 12.84 3.80 -8.70
C ILE A 306 12.26 3.26 -10.02
N ASN A 307 11.11 2.60 -9.95
CA ASN A 307 10.39 2.06 -11.10
C ASN A 307 8.95 2.59 -11.05
N ASP A 308 8.20 2.37 -12.13
CA ASP A 308 6.79 2.74 -12.24
C ASP A 308 6.01 2.25 -11.00
N ASP A 309 5.36 3.19 -10.31
CA ASP A 309 4.62 2.96 -9.07
C ASP A 309 3.20 3.55 -9.14
N GLU A 310 2.29 3.01 -8.32
CA GLU A 310 0.95 3.59 -8.12
C GLU A 310 0.81 4.10 -6.68
N ILE A 311 0.47 5.38 -6.52
CA ILE A 311 0.33 6.01 -5.20
C ILE A 311 -1.04 6.66 -5.08
N TYR A 312 -1.79 6.21 -4.10
CA TYR A 312 -3.13 6.68 -3.78
C TYR A 312 -3.12 7.33 -2.39
N GLY A 313 -3.50 8.60 -2.36
CA GLY A 313 -3.66 9.41 -1.16
C GLY A 313 -4.87 9.01 -0.31
N ASN A 314 -5.29 9.96 0.53
CA ASN A 314 -6.44 9.86 1.40
C ASN A 314 -7.17 11.21 1.43
N PRO A 315 -8.29 11.35 2.17
CA PRO A 315 -9.04 12.61 2.19
C PRO A 315 -8.37 13.83 2.86
N PHE A 316 -7.07 13.75 3.18
CA PHE A 316 -6.31 14.82 3.80
C PHE A 316 -5.25 15.34 2.82
N ASP A 317 -4.74 16.55 3.07
CA ASP A 317 -3.63 17.11 2.30
C ASP A 317 -2.42 16.17 2.28
N ASN A 318 -2.05 15.66 1.10
CA ASN A 318 -0.95 14.71 0.94
C ASN A 318 0.23 15.30 0.15
N ILE A 319 1.43 14.79 0.45
CA ILE A 319 2.59 14.91 -0.45
C ILE A 319 2.87 13.53 -1.04
N LEU A 320 2.66 13.40 -2.36
CA LEU A 320 2.81 12.15 -3.11
C LEU A 320 3.98 12.28 -4.09
N SER A 321 5.00 11.45 -3.91
CA SER A 321 6.23 11.46 -4.71
C SER A 321 6.41 10.16 -5.48
N GLY A 322 6.37 10.22 -6.81
CA GLY A 322 6.67 9.08 -7.68
C GLY A 322 8.15 8.69 -7.65
N ASN A 323 9.03 9.71 -7.64
CA ASN A 323 10.48 9.63 -7.72
C ASN A 323 11.00 9.30 -9.13
N ALA A 324 11.16 8.03 -9.48
CA ALA A 324 11.66 7.67 -10.80
C ALA A 324 10.84 6.50 -11.34
N GLY A 325 10.57 6.52 -12.64
CA GLY A 325 9.57 5.62 -13.21
C GLY A 325 8.49 6.45 -13.88
N ASN A 326 7.55 5.80 -14.55
CA ASN A 326 6.32 6.44 -15.00
C ASN A 326 5.23 6.17 -13.96
N ASP A 327 5.06 7.12 -13.03
CA ASP A 327 4.26 6.90 -11.83
C ASP A 327 2.81 7.36 -12.02
N ILE A 328 1.88 6.68 -11.35
CA ILE A 328 0.46 7.06 -11.31
C ILE A 328 0.13 7.56 -9.91
N LEU A 329 -0.27 8.82 -9.81
CA LEU A 329 -0.56 9.48 -8.54
C LEU A 329 -2.04 9.90 -8.47
N THR A 330 -2.71 9.62 -7.35
CA THR A 330 -4.09 10.05 -7.08
C THR A 330 -4.17 10.65 -5.68
N GLY A 331 -4.59 11.91 -5.54
CA GLY A 331 -4.66 12.62 -4.25
C GLY A 331 -5.93 12.31 -3.45
N LEU A 332 -7.09 12.43 -4.12
CA LEU A 332 -8.47 12.25 -3.62
C LEU A 332 -9.15 13.54 -3.14
N GLU A 333 -9.09 13.87 -1.86
CA GLU A 333 -9.68 15.10 -1.32
C GLU A 333 -8.60 15.82 -0.53
N GLY A 334 -8.71 17.15 -0.40
CA GLY A 334 -7.67 17.95 0.25
C GLY A 334 -6.87 18.78 -0.76
N ASP A 335 -5.88 19.52 -0.25
CA ASP A 335 -4.95 20.30 -1.06
C ASP A 335 -3.63 19.51 -1.21
N ASP A 336 -3.45 18.80 -2.33
CA ASP A 336 -2.35 17.86 -2.51
C ASP A 336 -1.12 18.47 -3.18
N THR A 337 0.05 17.88 -2.93
CA THR A 337 1.29 18.16 -3.66
C THR A 337 1.80 16.90 -4.34
N PHE A 338 1.76 16.91 -5.66
CA PHE A 338 2.27 15.85 -6.52
C PHE A 338 3.69 16.19 -6.99
N LEU A 339 4.61 15.24 -6.77
CA LEU A 339 5.99 15.27 -7.24
C LEU A 339 6.18 14.05 -8.14
N GLY A 340 6.16 14.22 -9.47
CA GLY A 340 6.36 13.08 -10.38
C GLY A 340 7.80 12.58 -10.30
N GLY A 341 8.73 13.46 -10.67
CA GLY A 341 10.15 13.20 -10.63
C GLY A 341 10.69 12.90 -12.02
N THR A 342 11.38 11.77 -12.21
CA THR A 342 11.91 11.41 -13.53
C THR A 342 11.06 10.34 -14.20
N GLY A 343 10.50 10.65 -15.35
CA GLY A 343 9.76 9.72 -16.19
C GLY A 343 8.62 10.45 -16.88
N ILE A 344 7.53 9.73 -17.16
CA ILE A 344 6.27 10.29 -17.64
C ILE A 344 5.23 10.00 -16.56
N ASP A 345 4.98 10.99 -15.70
CA ASP A 345 4.14 10.83 -14.53
C ASP A 345 2.70 11.29 -14.82
N GLU A 346 1.72 10.51 -14.34
CA GLU A 346 0.29 10.74 -14.55
C GLU A 346 -0.42 11.02 -13.22
N VAL A 347 -1.03 12.20 -13.10
CA VAL A 347 -1.98 12.50 -12.02
C VAL A 347 -3.41 12.21 -12.48
N VAL A 348 -4.13 11.41 -11.71
CA VAL A 348 -5.49 10.97 -12.01
C VAL A 348 -6.51 11.74 -11.17
N PHE A 349 -7.45 12.37 -11.85
CA PHE A 349 -8.58 13.11 -11.29
C PHE A 349 -9.88 12.35 -11.48
N THR A 350 -10.81 12.52 -10.53
CA THR A 350 -12.08 11.76 -10.49
C THR A 350 -13.23 12.44 -11.22
N ASP A 351 -13.07 13.71 -11.62
CA ASP A 351 -14.08 14.50 -12.34
C ASP A 351 -13.62 14.88 -13.77
N LYS A 352 -14.33 15.79 -14.45
CA LYS A 352 -14.00 16.20 -15.83
C LYS A 352 -13.05 17.38 -15.80
N LEU A 353 -12.23 17.56 -16.83
CA LEU A 353 -11.32 18.73 -16.92
C LEU A 353 -12.05 20.07 -16.75
N THR A 354 -13.31 20.18 -17.19
CA THR A 354 -14.09 21.43 -17.07
C THR A 354 -14.44 21.82 -15.65
N ASP A 355 -14.34 20.87 -14.70
CA ASP A 355 -14.60 21.09 -13.29
C ASP A 355 -13.36 21.67 -12.59
N TYR A 356 -12.21 21.67 -13.26
CA TYR A 356 -10.94 22.17 -12.75
C TYR A 356 -10.48 23.46 -13.43
N LEU A 357 -9.73 24.27 -12.67
CA LEU A 357 -9.01 25.43 -13.16
C LEU A 357 -7.50 25.17 -13.07
N LEU A 358 -6.85 25.00 -14.22
CA LEU A 358 -5.40 24.86 -14.32
C LEU A 358 -4.71 26.23 -14.45
N ASN A 359 -3.63 26.45 -13.69
CA ASN A 359 -2.79 27.64 -13.79
C ASN A 359 -1.31 27.25 -13.83
N LYS A 360 -0.57 27.75 -14.82
CA LYS A 360 0.89 27.58 -14.90
C LYS A 360 1.58 28.40 -13.81
N THR A 361 2.58 27.81 -13.16
CA THR A 361 3.47 28.49 -12.20
C THR A 361 4.91 28.49 -12.71
N ALA A 362 5.84 29.05 -11.93
CA ALA A 362 7.26 29.06 -12.29
C ALA A 362 7.85 27.63 -12.33
N ASP A 363 7.42 26.78 -11.40
CA ASP A 363 8.03 25.46 -11.15
C ASP A 363 7.14 24.29 -11.61
N GLY A 364 5.91 24.57 -12.07
CA GLY A 364 4.96 23.53 -12.44
C GLY A 364 3.58 24.09 -12.77
N PHE A 365 2.55 23.50 -12.19
CA PHE A 365 1.17 23.97 -12.28
C PHE A 365 0.48 23.94 -10.92
N THR A 366 -0.59 24.70 -10.80
CA THR A 366 -1.61 24.47 -9.78
C THR A 366 -2.91 24.13 -10.48
N ILE A 367 -3.64 23.19 -9.94
CA ILE A 367 -4.99 22.85 -10.40
C ILE A 367 -5.96 23.04 -9.23
N THR A 368 -7.19 23.45 -9.50
CA THR A 368 -8.16 23.72 -8.43
C THR A 368 -9.51 23.22 -8.86
N HIS A 369 -10.11 22.34 -8.07
CA HIS A 369 -11.48 21.91 -8.31
C HIS A 369 -12.45 23.06 -7.99
N GLN A 370 -13.32 23.42 -8.92
CA GLN A 370 -14.13 24.65 -8.81
C GLN A 370 -15.29 24.56 -7.81
N THR A 371 -15.79 23.35 -7.53
CA THR A 371 -17.02 23.14 -6.73
C THR A 371 -17.02 21.91 -5.79
N GLY A 372 -15.87 21.29 -5.57
CA GLY A 372 -15.74 19.91 -5.02
C GLY A 372 -14.71 19.85 -3.90
N THR A 373 -14.42 18.64 -3.42
CA THR A 373 -13.60 18.37 -2.23
C THR A 373 -12.12 18.11 -2.53
N ASP A 374 -11.77 17.89 -3.79
CA ASP A 374 -10.39 17.74 -4.33
C ASP A 374 -9.55 19.04 -4.27
N GLY A 375 -10.00 20.05 -3.52
CA GLY A 375 -9.21 21.22 -3.17
C GLY A 375 -8.42 21.92 -4.29
N LYS A 376 -7.21 22.35 -3.92
CA LYS A 376 -6.22 22.99 -4.78
C LYS A 376 -4.87 22.26 -4.67
N ASP A 377 -4.49 21.65 -5.78
CA ASP A 377 -3.27 20.88 -5.85
C ASP A 377 -2.11 21.64 -6.49
N ILE A 378 -0.91 21.18 -6.16
CA ILE A 378 0.35 21.59 -6.74
C ILE A 378 0.91 20.42 -7.55
N LEU A 379 1.23 20.66 -8.81
CA LEU A 379 1.77 19.68 -9.74
C LEU A 379 3.20 20.08 -10.10
N LEU A 380 4.19 19.32 -9.62
CA LEU A 380 5.61 19.52 -9.92
C LEU A 380 6.12 18.29 -10.67
N GLU A 381 6.85 18.53 -11.77
CA GLU A 381 7.44 17.44 -12.57
C GLU A 381 6.38 16.41 -12.99
N ILE A 382 5.21 16.90 -13.48
CA ILE A 382 4.09 16.07 -13.95
C ILE A 382 3.89 16.29 -15.46
N GLU A 383 3.89 15.20 -16.22
CA GLU A 383 3.76 15.22 -17.68
C GLU A 383 2.32 15.01 -18.14
N ARG A 384 1.51 14.24 -17.40
CA ARG A 384 0.16 13.81 -17.80
C ARG A 384 -0.85 14.08 -16.70
N LEU A 385 -2.01 14.59 -17.08
CA LEU A 385 -3.20 14.60 -16.25
C LEU A 385 -4.30 13.79 -16.92
N LYS A 386 -4.99 12.97 -16.14
CA LYS A 386 -6.11 12.15 -16.61
C LYS A 386 -7.39 12.52 -15.89
N PHE A 387 -8.39 12.91 -16.66
CA PHE A 387 -9.74 13.19 -16.17
C PHE A 387 -10.69 12.11 -16.68
N THR A 388 -11.95 12.14 -16.23
CA THR A 388 -12.97 11.18 -16.68
C THR A 388 -13.36 11.34 -18.16
N ASP A 389 -13.11 12.49 -18.78
CA ASP A 389 -13.51 12.79 -20.16
C ASP A 389 -12.36 12.89 -21.18
N LYS A 390 -11.12 13.16 -20.73
CA LYS A 390 -9.94 13.36 -21.59
C LYS A 390 -8.64 13.38 -20.77
N GLY A 391 -7.53 13.27 -21.47
CA GLY A 391 -6.19 13.53 -20.93
C GLY A 391 -5.66 14.90 -21.31
N LEU A 392 -4.69 15.39 -20.54
CA LEU A 392 -3.96 16.63 -20.79
C LEU A 392 -2.46 16.39 -20.61
N ALA A 393 -1.66 16.69 -21.63
CA ALA A 393 -0.21 16.60 -21.57
C ALA A 393 0.41 17.97 -21.30
N LEU A 394 1.27 18.05 -20.29
CA LEU A 394 1.82 19.31 -19.75
C LEU A 394 3.25 19.61 -20.21
N ASP A 395 3.97 18.60 -20.68
CA ASP A 395 5.38 18.65 -21.12
C ASP A 395 5.52 19.22 -22.54
N ILE A 396 5.09 20.47 -22.71
CA ILE A 396 5.16 21.19 -23.99
C ILE A 396 6.61 21.48 -24.42
N ASP A 397 7.56 21.45 -23.49
CA ASP A 397 9.00 21.44 -23.75
C ASP A 397 9.57 20.02 -23.97
N GLY A 398 8.76 18.97 -23.72
CA GLY A 398 9.09 17.56 -23.85
C GLY A 398 8.35 16.84 -24.99
N HIS A 399 7.75 15.69 -24.68
CA HIS A 399 7.10 14.81 -25.66
C HIS A 399 5.87 15.47 -26.28
N ALA A 400 5.00 16.10 -25.49
CA ALA A 400 3.80 16.74 -26.03
C ALA A 400 4.13 17.86 -27.03
N GLY A 401 5.14 18.68 -26.75
CA GLY A 401 5.61 19.69 -27.70
C GLY A 401 6.12 19.11 -29.01
N ARG A 402 6.90 18.02 -28.94
CA ARG A 402 7.40 17.30 -30.12
C ARG A 402 6.26 16.75 -30.96
N ILE A 403 5.25 16.16 -30.32
CA ILE A 403 4.05 15.65 -31.01
C ILE A 403 3.25 16.78 -31.63
N ALA A 404 2.99 17.88 -30.91
CA ALA A 404 2.28 19.03 -31.46
C ALA A 404 2.97 19.59 -32.71
N LYS A 405 4.28 19.78 -32.67
CA LYS A 405 5.08 20.29 -33.81
C LYS A 405 5.12 19.33 -34.99
N LEU A 406 5.21 18.02 -34.72
CA LEU A 406 5.21 17.02 -35.78
C LEU A 406 3.83 16.91 -36.44
N VAL A 407 2.77 16.89 -35.63
CA VAL A 407 1.38 16.85 -36.09
C VAL A 407 1.06 18.08 -36.93
N SER A 408 1.48 19.28 -36.50
CA SER A 408 1.22 20.50 -37.25
C SER A 408 1.89 20.51 -38.62
N ILE A 409 3.15 20.08 -38.72
CA ILE A 409 3.87 20.12 -39.99
C ILE A 409 3.43 19.03 -40.96
N THR A 410 2.90 17.91 -40.45
CA THR A 410 2.48 16.77 -41.29
C THR A 410 0.99 16.81 -41.63
N PHE A 411 0.12 17.10 -40.66
CA PHE A 411 -1.34 17.09 -40.80
C PHE A 411 -1.98 18.50 -40.82
N GLY A 412 -1.20 19.55 -40.59
CA GLY A 412 -1.66 20.95 -40.55
C GLY A 412 -1.90 21.45 -39.13
N ALA A 413 -1.66 22.74 -38.87
CA ALA A 413 -1.69 23.32 -37.52
C ALA A 413 -3.02 23.10 -36.76
N ASP A 414 -4.17 23.19 -37.45
CA ASP A 414 -5.48 22.98 -36.83
C ASP A 414 -5.64 21.58 -36.21
N THR A 415 -4.89 20.59 -36.69
CA THR A 415 -4.97 19.20 -36.20
C THR A 415 -4.29 18.98 -34.86
N VAL A 416 -3.55 19.97 -34.34
CA VAL A 416 -3.05 19.94 -32.96
C VAL A 416 -4.21 19.89 -31.94
N SER A 417 -5.40 20.37 -32.34
CA SER A 417 -6.63 20.27 -31.54
C SER A 417 -7.35 18.92 -31.67
N ASN A 418 -6.84 17.97 -32.46
CA ASN A 418 -7.45 16.64 -32.63
C ASN A 418 -6.97 15.66 -31.54
N PRO A 419 -7.81 15.35 -30.54
CA PRO A 419 -7.37 14.58 -29.37
C PRO A 419 -6.99 13.13 -29.70
N ASP A 420 -7.58 12.52 -30.73
CA ASP A 420 -7.26 11.15 -31.14
C ASP A 420 -5.87 11.07 -31.77
N LEU A 421 -5.53 12.06 -32.60
CA LEU A 421 -4.23 12.12 -33.27
C LEU A 421 -3.12 12.42 -32.25
N ILE A 422 -3.38 13.32 -31.30
CA ILE A 422 -2.45 13.58 -30.19
C ILE A 422 -2.24 12.32 -29.36
N ARG A 423 -3.30 11.58 -28.97
CA ARG A 423 -3.17 10.33 -28.22
C ARG A 423 -2.26 9.34 -28.93
N VAL A 424 -2.45 9.16 -30.25
CA VAL A 424 -1.59 8.24 -31.04
C VAL A 424 -0.13 8.68 -31.00
N GLY A 425 0.14 9.97 -31.20
CA GLY A 425 1.50 10.51 -31.14
C GLY A 425 2.14 10.33 -29.77
N LEU A 426 1.45 10.71 -28.70
CA LEU A 426 1.90 10.57 -27.31
C LEU A 426 2.16 9.09 -26.96
N SER A 427 1.23 8.19 -27.30
CA SER A 427 1.40 6.76 -27.07
C SER A 427 2.67 6.21 -27.72
N LEU A 428 3.03 6.66 -28.94
CA LEU A 428 4.25 6.22 -29.60
C LEU A 428 5.51 6.76 -28.91
N ILE A 429 5.58 8.05 -28.65
CA ILE A 429 6.77 8.69 -28.08
C ILE A 429 7.01 8.31 -26.62
N ASP A 430 5.94 8.16 -25.83
CA ASP A 430 6.02 7.73 -24.43
C ASP A 430 6.46 6.26 -24.32
N ASN A 431 6.20 5.45 -25.34
CA ASN A 431 6.73 4.08 -25.47
C ASN A 431 8.10 4.00 -26.19
N GLY A 432 8.81 5.12 -26.29
CA GLY A 432 10.20 5.17 -26.75
C GLY A 432 10.41 5.33 -28.25
N ALA A 433 9.38 5.67 -29.03
CA ALA A 433 9.58 5.96 -30.45
C ALA A 433 10.51 7.17 -30.67
N SER A 434 11.49 7.00 -31.54
CA SER A 434 12.39 8.07 -31.96
C SER A 434 11.68 9.13 -32.82
N ASN A 435 12.27 10.32 -32.92
CA ASN A 435 11.77 11.36 -33.82
C ASN A 435 11.65 10.88 -35.28
N GLU A 436 12.60 10.06 -35.72
CA GLU A 436 12.61 9.52 -37.09
C GLU A 436 11.46 8.54 -37.31
N GLU A 437 11.22 7.64 -36.36
CA GLU A 437 10.09 6.69 -36.41
C GLU A 437 8.75 7.41 -36.38
N LEU A 438 8.60 8.44 -35.55
CA LEU A 438 7.38 9.26 -35.49
C LEU A 438 7.15 9.99 -36.83
N ALA A 439 8.18 10.64 -37.38
CA ALA A 439 8.07 11.32 -38.66
C ALA A 439 7.75 10.34 -39.79
N PHE A 440 8.42 9.20 -39.84
CA PHE A 440 8.14 8.16 -40.82
C PHE A 440 6.72 7.61 -40.70
N THR A 441 6.23 7.41 -39.47
CA THR A 441 4.86 6.97 -39.20
C THR A 441 3.84 7.96 -39.73
N ALA A 442 4.03 9.25 -39.46
CA ALA A 442 3.15 10.31 -39.96
C ALA A 442 3.15 10.39 -41.50
N LEU A 443 4.33 10.36 -42.14
CA LEU A 443 4.45 10.39 -43.60
C LEU A 443 3.82 9.16 -44.27
N THR A 444 3.96 7.99 -43.64
CA THR A 444 3.33 6.75 -44.11
C THR A 444 1.81 6.84 -44.01
N ALA A 445 1.28 7.37 -42.90
CA ALA A 445 -0.16 7.57 -42.73
C ALA A 445 -0.75 8.55 -43.77
N LEU A 446 0.02 9.54 -44.20
CA LEU A 446 -0.33 10.49 -45.26
C LEU A 446 -0.17 9.93 -46.68
N GLY A 447 0.46 8.77 -46.84
CA GLY A 447 0.73 8.18 -48.16
C GLY A 447 1.72 8.98 -49.01
N ILE A 448 2.66 9.70 -48.38
CA ILE A 448 3.67 10.48 -49.09
C ILE A 448 4.60 9.53 -49.84
N SER A 449 4.64 9.68 -51.17
CA SER A 449 5.29 8.73 -52.08
C SER A 449 6.41 9.36 -52.92
N SER A 450 6.61 10.67 -52.83
CA SER A 450 7.69 11.38 -53.52
C SER A 450 8.26 12.53 -52.68
N HIS A 451 9.53 12.86 -52.94
CA HIS A 451 10.19 14.02 -52.33
C HIS A 451 9.53 15.34 -52.70
N ASP A 452 8.97 15.44 -53.91
CA ASP A 452 8.21 16.61 -54.35
C ASP A 452 6.94 16.83 -53.51
N GLN A 453 6.21 15.75 -53.22
CA GLN A 453 5.04 15.77 -52.34
C GLN A 453 5.43 16.18 -50.92
N LEU A 454 6.52 15.61 -50.39
CA LEU A 454 7.02 15.92 -49.05
C LEU A 454 7.34 17.40 -48.90
N VAL A 455 8.19 17.96 -49.78
CA VAL A 455 8.62 19.36 -49.68
C VAL A 455 7.42 20.30 -49.81
N SER A 456 6.49 20.00 -50.72
CA SER A 456 5.29 20.82 -50.91
C SER A 456 4.37 20.78 -49.68
N LEU A 457 4.17 19.61 -49.06
CA LEU A 457 3.37 19.44 -47.84
C LEU A 457 3.95 20.26 -46.68
N LEU A 458 5.23 20.01 -46.36
CA LEU A 458 5.88 20.67 -45.21
C LEU A 458 5.90 22.19 -45.40
N TRP A 459 6.17 22.66 -46.63
CA TRP A 459 6.17 24.08 -46.95
C TRP A 459 4.79 24.71 -46.81
N HIS A 460 3.75 24.06 -47.32
CA HIS A 460 2.38 24.55 -47.19
C HIS A 460 1.96 24.67 -45.72
N ASN A 461 2.20 23.62 -44.93
CA ASN A 461 1.84 23.62 -43.51
C ASN A 461 2.65 24.65 -42.70
N LEU A 462 3.86 24.99 -43.15
CA LEU A 462 4.70 25.97 -42.49
C LEU A 462 4.34 27.42 -42.86
N TYR A 463 4.15 27.70 -44.15
CA TYR A 463 4.01 29.07 -44.67
C TYR A 463 2.59 29.45 -45.08
N GLY A 464 1.66 28.48 -45.18
CA GLY A 464 0.27 28.68 -45.61
C GLY A 464 0.08 28.82 -47.13
N PHE A 465 1.11 28.52 -47.93
CA PHE A 465 1.06 28.53 -49.40
C PHE A 465 2.05 27.54 -50.01
N ASP A 466 1.84 27.14 -51.26
CA ASP A 466 2.70 26.16 -51.94
C ASP A 466 4.02 26.79 -52.43
N PRO A 467 5.15 26.06 -52.36
CA PRO A 467 6.43 26.54 -52.89
C PRO A 467 6.41 26.61 -54.42
N THR A 468 7.13 27.58 -54.96
CA THR A 468 7.47 27.57 -56.39
C THR A 468 8.43 26.42 -56.72
N PRO A 469 8.51 25.99 -58.01
CA PRO A 469 9.46 24.96 -58.42
C PRO A 469 10.92 25.26 -58.02
N ASP A 470 11.35 26.52 -58.12
CA ASP A 470 12.71 26.92 -57.80
C ASP A 470 12.99 26.89 -56.28
N GLU A 471 11.98 27.13 -55.45
CA GLU A 471 12.08 27.07 -53.99
C GLU A 471 12.15 25.63 -53.46
N LYS A 472 11.39 24.69 -54.06
CA LYS A 472 11.41 23.28 -53.63
C LYS A 472 12.61 22.50 -54.15
N GLN A 473 13.16 22.87 -55.31
CA GLN A 473 14.19 22.09 -56.00
C GLN A 473 15.44 21.80 -55.15
N PRO A 474 15.98 22.73 -54.34
CA PRO A 474 17.14 22.46 -53.49
C PRO A 474 16.88 21.33 -52.48
N TYR A 475 15.71 21.33 -51.83
CA TYR A 475 15.34 20.30 -50.84
C TYR A 475 15.10 18.94 -51.51
N VAL A 476 14.42 18.94 -52.66
CA VAL A 476 14.24 17.71 -53.46
C VAL A 476 15.59 17.11 -53.86
N THR A 477 16.55 17.93 -54.30
CA THR A 477 17.90 17.46 -54.64
C THR A 477 18.65 16.89 -53.43
N LEU A 478 18.51 17.47 -52.24
CA LEU A 478 19.10 16.92 -51.01
C LEU A 478 18.51 15.54 -50.65
N LEU A 479 17.19 15.38 -50.79
CA LEU A 479 16.50 14.11 -50.56
C LEU A 479 16.88 13.05 -51.61
N ASP A 480 16.89 13.41 -52.90
CA ASP A 480 17.26 12.50 -54.00
C ASP A 480 18.72 12.03 -53.90
N SER A 481 19.61 12.89 -53.42
CA SER A 481 21.02 12.57 -53.19
C SER A 481 21.31 11.89 -51.86
N GLN A 482 20.27 11.62 -51.04
CA GLN A 482 20.36 11.02 -49.71
C GLN A 482 21.25 11.81 -48.73
N GLN A 483 21.42 13.12 -48.97
CA GLN A 483 22.11 14.03 -48.06
C GLN A 483 21.22 14.49 -46.90
N LEU A 484 19.91 14.33 -47.07
CA LEU A 484 18.88 14.58 -46.07
C LEU A 484 17.83 13.48 -46.19
N SER A 485 17.38 12.90 -45.07
CA SER A 485 16.26 11.95 -45.12
C SER A 485 14.92 12.68 -45.09
N ALA A 486 13.85 11.99 -45.50
CA ALA A 486 12.48 12.50 -45.41
C ALA A 486 12.08 12.82 -43.95
N ALA A 487 12.52 11.98 -43.01
CA ALA A 487 12.31 12.19 -41.58
C ALA A 487 13.06 13.43 -41.09
N ASP A 488 14.34 13.58 -41.45
CA ASP A 488 15.15 14.74 -41.06
C ASP A 488 14.55 16.04 -41.56
N LEU A 489 14.10 16.10 -42.82
CA LEU A 489 13.47 17.31 -43.36
C LEU A 489 12.17 17.63 -42.61
N THR A 490 11.39 16.61 -42.25
CA THR A 490 10.14 16.77 -41.48
C THR A 490 10.42 17.33 -40.09
N ILE A 491 11.43 16.78 -39.39
CA ILE A 491 11.86 17.23 -38.07
C ILE A 491 12.42 18.65 -38.13
N LEU A 492 13.21 18.98 -39.16
CA LEU A 492 13.72 20.34 -39.38
C LEU A 492 12.60 21.34 -39.56
N ALA A 493 11.59 21.01 -40.38
CA ALA A 493 10.43 21.87 -40.59
C ALA A 493 9.59 22.03 -39.31
N ALA A 494 9.38 20.93 -38.56
CA ALA A 494 8.68 20.94 -37.28
C ALA A 494 9.36 21.84 -36.23
N SER A 495 10.69 21.94 -36.25
CA SER A 495 11.50 22.65 -35.25
C SER A 495 11.72 24.14 -35.56
N THR A 496 11.00 24.70 -36.54
CA THR A 496 11.15 26.11 -36.91
C THR A 496 10.37 27.03 -35.97
N PRO A 497 10.87 28.24 -35.65
CA PRO A 497 10.12 29.22 -34.86
C PRO A 497 8.76 29.60 -35.47
N LEU A 498 8.66 29.56 -36.81
CA LEU A 498 7.41 29.81 -37.50
C LEU A 498 6.36 28.71 -37.20
N ASN A 499 6.78 27.45 -37.08
CA ASN A 499 5.86 26.39 -36.67
C ASN A 499 5.40 26.57 -35.21
N ASP A 500 6.29 27.04 -34.32
CA ASP A 500 5.94 27.35 -32.93
C ASP A 500 4.88 28.47 -32.86
N GLU A 501 4.97 29.48 -33.73
CA GLU A 501 3.95 30.53 -33.88
C GLU A 501 2.64 29.97 -34.47
N ASN A 502 2.71 29.09 -35.49
CA ASN A 502 1.53 28.52 -36.14
C ASN A 502 0.64 27.70 -35.20
N ILE A 503 1.21 27.09 -34.16
CA ILE A 503 0.49 26.26 -33.19
C ILE A 503 0.22 26.97 -31.86
N ASP A 504 0.58 28.25 -31.74
CA ASP A 504 0.57 28.99 -30.48
C ASP A 504 1.23 28.19 -29.35
N LEU A 505 2.48 27.75 -29.57
CA LEU A 505 3.19 26.90 -28.62
C LEU A 505 3.27 27.54 -27.23
N VAL A 506 3.39 28.87 -27.16
CA VAL A 506 3.36 29.63 -25.90
C VAL A 506 2.01 29.50 -25.20
N GLY A 507 0.90 29.55 -25.93
CA GLY A 507 -0.43 29.25 -25.40
C GLY A 507 -0.53 27.82 -24.88
N LEU A 508 -0.05 26.83 -25.64
CA LEU A 508 -0.01 25.43 -25.21
C LEU A 508 0.81 25.25 -23.94
N MET A 509 1.93 25.96 -23.76
CA MET A 509 2.72 25.92 -22.50
C MET A 509 1.92 26.37 -21.27
N GLN A 510 0.84 27.15 -21.45
CA GLN A 510 -0.04 27.57 -20.36
C GLN A 510 -1.20 26.61 -20.13
N SER A 511 -1.72 25.98 -21.19
CA SER A 511 -2.97 25.20 -21.14
C SER A 511 -2.79 23.69 -21.24
N GLY A 512 -1.61 23.20 -21.61
CA GLY A 512 -1.37 21.81 -22.00
C GLY A 512 -1.96 21.44 -23.36
N LEU A 513 -1.70 20.21 -23.79
CA LEU A 513 -2.16 19.60 -25.03
C LEU A 513 -3.17 18.48 -24.75
N THR A 514 -4.42 18.65 -25.18
CA THR A 514 -5.49 17.68 -24.91
C THR A 514 -5.38 16.43 -25.78
N PHE A 515 -5.67 15.27 -25.20
CA PHE A 515 -5.75 13.98 -25.91
C PHE A 515 -6.94 13.14 -25.43
N SER A 516 -7.38 12.19 -26.26
CA SER A 516 -8.47 11.25 -25.92
C SER A 516 -7.97 10.18 -24.96
N LEU A 517 -8.82 9.64 -24.08
CA LEU A 517 -8.48 8.50 -23.21
C LEU A 517 -8.28 7.18 -23.96
#